data_AF-A0A2W1B2C1-F1
#
_entry.id   AF-A0A2W1B2C1-F1
#
_cell.length_a   1.000
_cell.length_b   1.000
_cell.length_c   1.000
_cell.angle_alpha   90.00
_cell.angle_beta   90.00
_cell.angle_gamma   90.00
#
_symmetry.space_group_name_H-M   'P 1'
#
loop_
_entity.id
_entity.type
_entity.pdbx_description
1 polymer ?
#
loop_
_entity_poly.entity_id
_entity_poly.type
_entity_poly.pdbx_seq_one_letter_code
_entity_poly.pdbx_strand_id
1 'polypeptide(L)'
;MVARNYVVPEHHTYRLPKRLQMLSQPRKYFVCDDEDLPKYTKRGTRLSAIRGHLIDKNSDIAWPYLRRLMILKKMYKYKFSPERLERIDRMIEASNGTLYAKLANCAIDLKKYDVRDLKKKKGWTDTEWKRHMEYISQIAGPKKVFQPPPIKRGKSKPLDALMPRLNIISSRPDFKCYRRMSQETWYRNPEKVAPNALKYVISDRIKKLATPRAIPHDD
;
A
#
# COMPACT_ATOMS: atom_id res chain seq x y z
N MET A 1 -6.49 -29.73 -32.04
CA MET A 1 -5.49 -29.36 -33.07
C MET A 1 -4.17 -30.01 -32.69
N VAL A 2 -3.57 -30.77 -33.59
CA VAL A 2 -2.35 -31.55 -33.33
C VAL A 2 -1.14 -30.61 -33.34
N ALA A 3 -0.46 -30.47 -32.21
CA ALA A 3 0.80 -29.73 -32.10
C ALA A 3 1.88 -30.45 -32.93
N ARG A 4 2.33 -29.82 -34.02
CA ARG A 4 3.51 -30.31 -34.75
C ARG A 4 4.73 -30.04 -33.88
N ASN A 5 5.21 -31.07 -33.19
CA ASN A 5 6.48 -31.02 -32.46
C ASN A 5 7.62 -30.89 -33.46
N TYR A 6 8.20 -29.69 -33.55
CA TYR A 6 9.41 -29.45 -34.34
C TYR A 6 10.60 -30.03 -33.58
N VAL A 7 11.14 -31.16 -34.04
CA VAL A 7 12.35 -31.76 -33.46
C VAL A 7 13.55 -31.08 -34.09
N VAL A 8 14.32 -30.37 -33.27
CA VAL A 8 15.55 -29.67 -33.72
C VAL A 8 16.68 -30.70 -33.84
N PRO A 9 17.38 -30.81 -34.98
CA PRO A 9 18.50 -31.72 -35.11
C PRO A 9 19.65 -31.30 -34.19
N GLU A 10 20.17 -32.23 -33.38
CA GLU A 10 21.17 -31.95 -32.33
C GLU A 10 22.56 -31.62 -32.88
N HIS A 11 22.84 -31.94 -34.15
CA HIS A 11 24.15 -31.71 -34.77
C HIS A 11 24.02 -31.05 -36.15
N HIS A 12 24.61 -29.87 -36.29
CA HIS A 12 24.80 -29.20 -37.56
C HIS A 12 26.15 -29.62 -38.15
N THR A 13 26.22 -29.81 -39.48
CA THR A 13 27.44 -30.27 -40.18
C THR A 13 28.59 -29.25 -40.20
N TYR A 14 28.38 -28.06 -39.65
CA TYR A 14 29.39 -26.99 -39.54
C TYR A 14 29.28 -26.23 -38.21
N ARG A 15 30.39 -25.62 -37.79
CA ARG A 15 30.52 -24.91 -36.52
C ARG A 15 29.78 -23.58 -36.56
N LEU A 16 28.56 -23.55 -36.05
CA LEU A 16 27.78 -22.31 -35.90
C LEU A 16 28.30 -21.45 -34.73
N PRO A 17 28.50 -20.14 -34.92
CA PRO A 17 28.83 -19.26 -33.81
C PRO A 17 27.67 -19.21 -32.81
N LYS A 18 28.01 -19.24 -31.51
CA LYS A 18 27.06 -19.34 -30.38
C LYS A 18 25.90 -18.34 -30.46
N ARG A 19 26.15 -17.13 -30.98
CA ARG A 19 25.13 -16.10 -31.20
C ARG A 19 24.06 -16.54 -32.20
N LEU A 20 24.44 -17.12 -33.34
CA LEU A 20 23.49 -17.60 -34.34
C LEU A 20 22.70 -18.80 -33.82
N GLN A 21 23.32 -19.67 -33.02
CA GLN A 21 22.63 -20.79 -32.38
C GLN A 21 21.58 -20.34 -31.35
N MET A 22 21.85 -19.27 -30.60
CA MET A 22 20.86 -18.68 -29.69
C MET A 22 19.72 -17.98 -30.44
N LEU A 23 19.97 -17.47 -31.65
CA LEU A 23 18.97 -16.80 -32.48
C LEU A 23 18.11 -17.78 -33.28
N SER A 24 18.63 -18.96 -33.60
CA SER A 24 17.91 -20.02 -34.32
C SER A 24 16.95 -20.80 -33.42
N GLN A 25 17.15 -20.77 -32.10
CA GLN A 25 16.19 -21.36 -31.17
C GLN A 25 14.88 -20.55 -31.22
N PRO A 26 13.73 -21.19 -31.52
CA PRO A 26 12.46 -20.50 -31.46
C PRO A 26 12.29 -19.94 -30.05
N ARG A 27 12.10 -18.62 -29.95
CA ARG A 27 11.83 -17.97 -28.68
C ARG A 27 10.62 -18.67 -28.07
N LYS A 28 10.74 -19.15 -26.82
CA LYS A 28 9.58 -19.67 -26.08
C LYS A 28 8.60 -18.52 -25.95
N TYR A 29 7.60 -18.47 -26.83
CA TYR A 29 6.49 -17.56 -26.69
C TYR A 29 5.74 -18.00 -25.45
N PHE A 30 5.68 -17.13 -24.45
CA PHE A 30 4.69 -17.26 -23.39
C PHE A 30 3.35 -16.92 -24.04
N VAL A 31 2.70 -17.93 -24.62
CA VAL A 31 1.29 -17.82 -24.99
C VAL A 31 0.57 -17.63 -23.66
N CYS A 32 0.02 -16.44 -23.43
CA CYS A 32 -0.89 -16.21 -22.31
C CYS A 32 -2.24 -16.76 -22.76
N ASP A 33 -2.55 -18.01 -22.41
CA ASP A 33 -3.94 -18.46 -22.42
C ASP A 33 -4.68 -17.78 -21.26
N ASP A 34 -6.02 -17.70 -21.28
CA ASP A 34 -6.79 -17.03 -20.21
C ASP A 34 -6.65 -17.70 -18.81
N GLU A 35 -6.05 -18.89 -18.76
CA GLU A 35 -5.59 -19.60 -17.55
C GLU A 35 -4.18 -19.15 -17.06
N ASP A 36 -3.46 -18.35 -17.84
CA ASP A 36 -2.12 -17.80 -17.57
C ASP A 36 -2.17 -16.39 -16.97
N LEU A 37 -2.94 -16.24 -15.88
CA LEU A 37 -2.59 -15.17 -14.96
C LEU A 37 -1.19 -15.44 -14.40
N PRO A 38 -0.34 -14.41 -14.26
CA PRO A 38 0.94 -14.60 -13.64
C PRO A 38 0.73 -15.16 -12.24
N LYS A 39 1.18 -16.39 -11.99
CA LYS A 39 1.03 -17.01 -10.68
C LYS A 39 1.65 -16.08 -9.63
N TYR A 40 0.82 -15.64 -8.69
CA TYR A 40 1.22 -14.74 -7.62
C TYR A 40 1.53 -15.54 -6.36
N THR A 41 2.51 -15.10 -5.59
CA THR A 41 2.73 -15.62 -4.24
C THR A 41 1.58 -15.21 -3.32
N LYS A 42 1.47 -15.85 -2.15
CA LYS A 42 0.54 -15.43 -1.08
C LYS A 42 0.71 -13.95 -0.68
N ARG A 43 1.85 -13.33 -1.00
CA ARG A 43 2.16 -11.92 -0.74
C ARG A 43 1.83 -10.99 -1.92
N GLY A 44 1.37 -11.51 -3.06
CA GLY A 44 0.96 -10.74 -4.24
C GLY A 44 2.09 -10.43 -5.23
N THR A 45 3.29 -10.95 -5.02
CA THR A 45 4.41 -10.82 -5.97
C THR A 45 4.30 -11.85 -7.09
N ARG A 46 4.62 -11.46 -8.32
CA ARG A 46 4.59 -12.32 -9.51
C ARG A 46 5.74 -13.32 -9.41
N LEU A 47 5.47 -14.62 -9.61
CA LEU A 47 6.51 -15.65 -9.56
C LEU A 47 7.61 -15.42 -10.62
N SER A 48 7.25 -14.89 -11.78
CA SER A 48 8.24 -14.55 -12.82
C SER A 48 9.10 -13.34 -12.45
N ALA A 49 8.62 -12.42 -11.61
CA ALA A 49 9.43 -11.30 -11.13
C ALA A 49 10.48 -11.77 -10.11
N ILE A 50 10.13 -12.72 -9.23
CA ILE A 50 11.08 -13.32 -8.29
C ILE A 50 12.26 -13.98 -9.02
N ARG A 51 11.98 -14.60 -10.18
CA ARG A 51 12.97 -15.26 -11.04
C ARG A 51 13.52 -14.36 -12.16
N GLY A 52 13.01 -13.14 -12.30
CA GLY A 52 13.28 -12.23 -13.41
C GLY A 52 14.46 -11.27 -13.15
N HIS A 53 14.67 -10.33 -14.07
CA HIS A 53 15.72 -9.32 -13.95
C HIS A 53 15.43 -8.33 -12.80
N LEU A 54 16.46 -7.63 -12.35
CA LEU A 54 16.36 -6.67 -11.23
C LEU A 54 15.31 -5.58 -11.49
N ILE A 55 15.13 -5.18 -12.76
CA ILE A 55 14.13 -4.20 -13.19
C ILE A 55 12.71 -4.76 -12.99
N ASP A 56 12.47 -6.02 -13.34
CA ASP A 56 11.20 -6.70 -13.14
C ASP A 56 10.90 -6.89 -11.65
N LYS A 57 11.94 -7.13 -10.84
CA LYS A 57 11.81 -7.18 -9.37
C LYS A 57 11.40 -5.83 -8.81
N ASN A 58 12.04 -4.75 -9.23
CA ASN A 58 11.73 -3.40 -8.75
C ASN A 58 10.31 -2.97 -9.16
N SER A 59 9.90 -3.24 -10.39
CA SER A 59 8.53 -2.94 -10.84
C SER A 59 7.47 -3.77 -10.10
N ASP A 60 7.80 -5.00 -9.72
CA ASP A 60 6.90 -5.88 -8.95
C ASP A 60 6.85 -5.54 -7.46
N ILE A 61 7.98 -5.15 -6.87
CA ILE A 61 8.10 -4.67 -5.48
C ILE A 61 7.36 -3.34 -5.27
N ALA A 62 7.26 -2.51 -6.32
CA ALA A 62 6.57 -1.23 -6.23
C ALA A 62 5.05 -1.36 -6.01
N TRP A 63 4.43 -2.53 -6.21
CA TRP A 63 2.96 -2.63 -6.26
C TRP A 63 2.29 -3.86 -5.58
N PRO A 64 2.68 -4.32 -4.38
CA PRO A 64 2.01 -5.45 -3.71
C PRO A 64 0.58 -5.11 -3.25
N TYR A 65 0.31 -3.87 -2.83
CA TYR A 65 -1.02 -3.48 -2.30
C TYR A 65 -2.04 -3.21 -3.40
N LEU A 66 -1.66 -2.43 -4.44
CA LEU A 66 -2.53 -2.18 -5.60
C LEU A 66 -2.93 -3.47 -6.27
N ARG A 67 -1.98 -4.39 -6.47
CA ARG A 67 -2.27 -5.66 -7.14
C ARG A 67 -3.22 -6.54 -6.33
N ARG A 68 -3.07 -6.57 -5.01
CA ARG A 68 -4.06 -7.22 -4.11
C ARG A 68 -5.44 -6.59 -4.26
N LEU A 69 -5.54 -5.27 -4.33
CA LEU A 69 -6.81 -4.57 -4.54
C LEU A 69 -7.42 -4.87 -5.91
N MET A 70 -6.62 -4.94 -6.97
CA MET A 70 -7.10 -5.33 -8.30
C MET A 70 -7.59 -6.77 -8.37
N ILE A 71 -6.87 -7.72 -7.75
CA ILE A 71 -7.30 -9.11 -7.63
C ILE A 71 -8.62 -9.18 -6.86
N LEU A 72 -8.71 -8.45 -5.74
CA LEU A 72 -9.91 -8.39 -4.92
C LEU A 72 -11.10 -7.79 -5.69
N LYS A 73 -10.90 -6.70 -6.45
CA LYS A 73 -11.92 -6.12 -7.33
C LYS A 73 -12.44 -7.14 -8.34
N LYS A 74 -11.53 -7.89 -9.01
CA LYS A 74 -11.92 -8.94 -9.97
C LYS A 74 -12.70 -10.07 -9.31
N MET A 75 -12.23 -10.58 -8.17
CA MET A 75 -12.89 -11.68 -7.44
C MET A 75 -14.31 -11.34 -6.99
N TYR A 76 -14.55 -10.09 -6.62
CA TYR A 76 -15.85 -9.65 -6.10
C TYR A 76 -16.69 -8.83 -7.07
N LYS A 77 -16.27 -8.72 -8.35
CA LYS A 77 -16.95 -7.95 -9.40
C LYS A 77 -18.45 -8.29 -9.52
N TYR A 78 -18.79 -9.57 -9.39
CA TYR A 78 -20.17 -10.06 -9.50
C TYR A 78 -20.82 -10.37 -8.13
N LYS A 79 -20.09 -10.19 -7.02
CA LYS A 79 -20.55 -10.56 -5.68
C LYS A 79 -20.88 -9.36 -4.79
N PHE A 80 -20.33 -8.19 -5.10
CA PHE A 80 -20.54 -6.97 -4.33
C PHE A 80 -21.42 -5.97 -5.07
N SER A 81 -22.14 -5.15 -4.31
CA SER A 81 -22.88 -4.00 -4.83
C SER A 81 -21.93 -3.00 -5.48
N PRO A 82 -22.39 -2.21 -6.47
CA PRO A 82 -21.58 -1.22 -7.16
C PRO A 82 -20.93 -0.21 -6.19
N GLU A 83 -21.63 0.20 -5.14
CA GLU A 83 -21.11 1.12 -4.11
C GLU A 83 -19.86 0.57 -3.36
N ARG A 84 -19.80 -0.75 -3.15
CA ARG A 84 -18.64 -1.38 -2.50
C ARG A 84 -17.47 -1.52 -3.47
N LEU A 85 -17.75 -1.78 -4.75
CA LEU A 85 -16.74 -1.79 -5.80
C LEU A 85 -16.14 -0.39 -5.99
N GLU A 86 -16.95 0.65 -5.91
CA GLU A 86 -16.50 2.04 -5.99
C GLU A 86 -15.55 2.41 -4.84
N ARG A 87 -15.77 1.88 -3.63
CA ARG A 87 -14.81 2.06 -2.52
C ARG A 87 -13.46 1.38 -2.81
N ILE A 88 -13.48 0.21 -3.42
CA ILE A 88 -12.25 -0.49 -3.84
C ILE A 88 -11.55 0.35 -4.92
N ASP A 89 -12.29 0.98 -5.82
CA ASP A 89 -11.74 1.88 -6.84
C ASP A 89 -11.11 3.13 -6.25
N ARG A 90 -11.76 3.79 -5.29
CA ARG A 90 -11.15 4.91 -4.55
C ARG A 90 -9.89 4.49 -3.79
N MET A 91 -9.85 3.27 -3.25
CA MET A 91 -8.63 2.73 -2.61
C MET A 91 -7.51 2.45 -3.61
N ILE A 92 -7.85 1.96 -4.81
CA ILE A 92 -6.90 1.76 -5.92
C ILE A 92 -6.32 3.11 -6.35
N GLU A 93 -7.16 4.12 -6.56
CA GLU A 93 -6.75 5.49 -6.91
C GLU A 93 -5.88 6.14 -5.82
N ALA A 94 -6.28 6.04 -4.56
CA ALA A 94 -5.49 6.55 -3.44
C ALA A 94 -4.11 5.86 -3.35
N SER A 95 -4.04 4.55 -3.64
CA SER A 95 -2.79 3.81 -3.65
C SER A 95 -1.86 4.21 -4.81
N ASN A 96 -2.42 4.63 -5.95
CA ASN A 96 -1.67 5.26 -7.05
C ASN A 96 -1.09 6.64 -6.69
N GLY A 97 -1.59 7.29 -5.62
CA GLY A 97 -1.07 8.56 -5.11
C GLY A 97 0.15 8.42 -4.20
N THR A 98 0.55 7.20 -3.84
CA THR A 98 1.66 6.96 -2.91
C THR A 98 3.02 7.35 -3.49
N LEU A 99 3.97 7.67 -2.61
CA LEU A 99 5.33 8.09 -2.98
C LEU A 99 6.00 7.12 -3.97
N TYR A 100 5.74 5.82 -3.84
CA TYR A 100 6.30 4.76 -4.68
C TYR A 100 5.71 4.71 -6.08
N ALA A 101 4.40 4.99 -6.23
CA ALA A 101 3.76 5.12 -7.54
C ALA A 101 4.28 6.34 -8.30
N LYS A 102 4.48 7.46 -7.59
CA LYS A 102 5.15 8.64 -8.13
C LYS A 102 6.59 8.33 -8.52
N LEU A 103 7.38 7.67 -7.68
CA LEU A 103 8.76 7.29 -7.97
C LEU A 103 8.89 6.31 -9.16
N ALA A 104 7.97 5.36 -9.31
CA ALA A 104 7.92 4.45 -10.46
C ALA A 104 7.62 5.19 -11.77
N ASN A 105 6.73 6.20 -11.72
CA ASN A 105 6.41 7.05 -12.85
C ASN A 105 7.47 8.14 -13.11
N CYS A 106 8.25 8.55 -12.10
CA CYS A 106 9.37 9.49 -12.24
C CYS A 106 10.53 8.92 -13.06
N ALA A 107 10.60 7.61 -13.31
CA ALA A 107 11.56 7.02 -14.23
C ALA A 107 11.28 7.39 -15.71
N ILE A 108 10.10 7.96 -16.01
CA ILE A 108 9.66 8.33 -17.36
C ILE A 108 9.30 9.81 -17.38
N ASP A 109 10.30 10.67 -17.30
CA ASP A 109 10.31 11.97 -18.02
C ASP A 109 11.69 12.64 -18.04
N LEU A 110 12.78 11.92 -17.72
CA LEU A 110 14.15 12.41 -17.97
C LEU A 110 14.47 12.65 -19.46
N LYS A 111 13.63 12.12 -20.38
CA LYS A 111 13.78 12.36 -21.83
C LYS A 111 12.94 13.51 -22.36
N LYS A 112 11.91 13.97 -21.64
CA LYS A 112 11.01 15.05 -22.10
C LYS A 112 11.39 16.43 -21.60
N TYR A 113 12.20 16.51 -20.55
CA TYR A 113 12.85 17.77 -20.21
C TYR A 113 14.09 17.91 -21.10
N ASP A 114 14.02 18.85 -22.05
CA ASP A 114 15.19 19.33 -22.77
C ASP A 114 16.32 19.59 -21.77
N VAL A 115 17.41 18.86 -21.93
CA VAL A 115 18.62 18.93 -21.08
C VAL A 115 19.22 20.35 -21.04
N ARG A 116 18.73 21.25 -21.91
CA ARG A 116 19.17 22.64 -22.07
C ARG A 116 18.73 23.56 -20.92
N ASP A 117 17.60 23.27 -20.26
CA ASP A 117 17.06 24.14 -19.19
C ASP A 117 17.34 23.66 -17.77
N LEU A 118 18.00 22.51 -17.62
CA LEU A 118 18.56 22.09 -16.34
C LEU A 118 19.78 22.97 -16.05
N LYS A 119 19.53 24.19 -15.55
CA LYS A 119 20.55 25.05 -14.94
C LYS A 119 21.48 24.16 -14.13
N LYS A 120 22.75 24.06 -14.53
CA LYS A 120 23.76 23.28 -13.82
C LYS A 120 23.64 23.67 -12.34
N LYS A 121 23.27 22.69 -11.50
CA LYS A 121 23.09 22.94 -10.07
C LYS A 121 24.37 23.61 -9.58
N LYS A 122 24.23 24.80 -9.01
CA LYS A 122 25.35 25.57 -8.46
C LYS A 122 26.10 24.62 -7.52
N GLY A 123 27.36 24.34 -7.84
CA GLY A 123 28.23 23.55 -6.98
C GLY A 123 28.29 24.22 -5.61
N TRP A 124 28.46 23.42 -4.57
CA TRP A 124 28.57 23.98 -3.23
C TRP A 124 29.83 24.82 -3.12
N THR A 125 29.68 25.95 -2.45
CA THR A 125 30.82 26.73 -2.00
C THR A 125 31.58 25.94 -0.92
N ASP A 126 32.88 26.21 -0.76
CA ASP A 126 33.71 25.49 0.23
C ASP A 126 33.15 25.62 1.67
N THR A 127 32.48 26.74 1.97
CA THR A 127 31.81 26.98 3.25
C THR A 127 30.53 26.14 3.41
N GLU A 128 29.72 26.01 2.37
CA GLU A 128 28.54 25.12 2.36
C GLU A 128 28.96 23.65 2.48
N TRP A 129 30.04 23.27 1.82
CA TRP A 129 30.61 21.93 1.92
C TRP A 129 31.07 21.60 3.34
N LYS A 130 31.81 22.50 3.99
CA LYS A 130 32.22 22.34 5.40
C LYS A 130 31.03 22.18 6.34
N ARG A 131 30.01 23.04 6.22
CA ARG A 131 28.76 22.94 7.01
C ARG A 131 28.04 21.61 6.79
N HIS A 132 28.00 21.13 5.55
CA HIS A 132 27.37 19.85 5.26
C HIS A 132 28.16 18.66 5.82
N MET A 133 29.49 18.71 5.76
CA MET A 133 30.35 17.69 6.39
C MET A 133 30.19 17.66 7.92
N GLU A 134 30.09 18.82 8.56
CA GLU A 134 29.80 18.93 10.00
C GLU A 134 28.42 18.36 10.36
N TYR A 135 27.40 18.64 9.54
CA TYR A 135 26.07 18.06 9.74
C TYR A 135 26.09 16.53 9.59
N ILE A 136 26.78 16.01 8.57
CA ILE A 136 26.95 14.57 8.39
C ILE A 136 27.69 13.96 9.58
N SER A 137 28.76 14.58 10.08
CA SER A 137 29.52 14.04 11.21
C SER A 137 28.67 13.97 12.49
N GLN A 138 27.80 14.95 12.71
CA GLN A 138 26.84 14.94 13.83
C GLN A 138 25.83 13.79 13.71
N ILE A 139 25.32 13.51 12.50
CA ILE A 139 24.32 12.45 12.27
C ILE A 139 24.95 11.06 12.24
N ALA A 140 26.16 10.95 11.68
CA ALA A 140 26.91 9.70 11.57
C ALA A 140 27.48 9.25 12.93
N GLY A 141 27.47 10.12 13.93
CA GLY A 141 27.80 9.75 15.31
C GLY A 141 26.93 8.59 15.79
N PRO A 142 27.48 7.67 16.60
CA PRO A 142 26.72 6.55 17.13
C PRO A 142 25.51 7.07 17.91
N LYS A 143 24.32 6.59 17.55
CA LYS A 143 23.08 6.96 18.25
C LYS A 143 23.21 6.60 19.72
N LYS A 144 22.87 7.54 20.61
CA LYS A 144 22.85 7.30 22.06
C LYS A 144 21.90 6.13 22.34
N VAL A 145 22.44 5.00 22.77
CA VAL A 145 21.65 3.83 23.16
C VAL A 145 21.07 4.11 24.54
N PHE A 146 19.79 4.43 24.59
CA PHE A 146 19.05 4.48 25.85
C PHE A 146 18.72 3.06 26.27
N GLN A 147 19.58 2.45 27.08
CA GLN A 147 19.26 1.16 27.68
C GLN A 147 17.98 1.33 28.51
N PRO A 148 16.96 0.49 28.29
CA PRO A 148 15.77 0.56 29.13
C PRO A 148 16.20 0.32 30.58
N PRO A 149 15.56 0.98 31.57
CA PRO A 149 15.83 0.69 32.96
C PRO A 149 15.62 -0.82 33.20
N PRO A 150 16.45 -1.46 34.03
CA PRO A 150 16.34 -2.89 34.30
C PRO A 150 14.93 -3.20 34.82
N ILE A 151 14.30 -4.22 34.22
CA ILE A 151 12.96 -4.67 34.60
C ILE A 151 13.04 -5.21 36.04
N LYS A 152 12.53 -4.45 37.01
CA LYS A 152 12.35 -4.90 38.39
C LYS A 152 11.23 -5.93 38.42
N ARG A 153 11.53 -7.20 38.11
CA ARG A 153 10.59 -8.31 38.32
C ARG A 153 10.38 -8.45 39.83
N GLY A 154 9.13 -8.36 40.27
CA GLY A 154 8.78 -8.61 41.67
C GLY A 154 9.06 -10.06 42.08
N LYS A 155 8.94 -10.38 43.38
CA LYS A 155 8.99 -11.76 43.88
C LYS A 155 7.94 -12.61 43.16
N SER A 156 8.30 -13.86 42.82
CA SER A 156 7.37 -14.83 42.26
C SER A 156 6.17 -15.00 43.19
N LYS A 157 4.95 -14.91 42.65
CA LYS A 157 3.72 -15.21 43.40
C LYS A 157 3.50 -16.73 43.44
N PRO A 158 2.98 -17.28 44.55
CA PRO A 158 2.60 -18.69 44.60
C PRO A 158 1.48 -18.99 43.59
N LEU A 159 1.40 -20.24 43.13
CA LEU A 159 0.46 -20.67 42.09
C LEU A 159 -1.00 -20.33 42.44
N ASP A 160 -1.40 -20.55 43.69
CA ASP A 160 -2.77 -20.29 44.15
C ASP A 160 -3.21 -18.84 43.96
N ALA A 161 -2.30 -17.89 44.16
CA ALA A 161 -2.56 -16.47 43.95
C ALA A 161 -2.64 -16.09 42.45
N LEU A 162 -2.13 -16.95 41.56
CA LEU A 162 -2.15 -16.75 40.11
C LEU A 162 -3.36 -17.44 39.44
N MET A 163 -3.92 -18.48 40.05
CA MET A 163 -5.04 -19.26 39.50
C MET A 163 -6.22 -18.41 39.04
N PRO A 164 -6.71 -17.39 39.79
CA PRO A 164 -7.83 -16.57 39.34
C PRO A 164 -7.54 -15.82 38.03
N ARG A 165 -6.32 -15.29 37.89
CA ARG A 165 -5.88 -14.56 36.69
C ARG A 165 -5.64 -15.51 35.52
N LEU A 166 -5.07 -16.68 35.77
CA LEU A 166 -4.87 -17.71 34.75
C LEU A 166 -6.20 -18.18 34.18
N ASN A 167 -7.23 -18.36 35.02
CA ASN A 167 -8.58 -18.70 34.56
C ASN A 167 -9.19 -17.61 33.67
N ILE A 168 -8.96 -16.33 33.98
CA ILE A 168 -9.38 -15.20 33.13
C ILE A 168 -8.66 -15.22 31.78
N ILE A 169 -7.34 -15.46 31.76
CA ILE A 169 -6.55 -15.50 30.51
C ILE A 169 -6.84 -16.75 29.68
N SER A 170 -7.16 -17.86 30.36
CA SER A 170 -7.59 -19.12 29.77
C SER A 170 -8.94 -18.97 29.06
N SER A 171 -9.83 -18.12 29.57
CA SER A 171 -11.07 -17.83 28.88
C SER A 171 -10.79 -17.14 27.54
N ARG A 172 -11.45 -17.61 26.49
CA ARG A 172 -11.35 -16.98 25.17
C ARG A 172 -11.80 -15.52 25.34
N PRO A 173 -11.00 -14.52 24.93
CA PRO A 173 -11.43 -13.14 25.03
C PRO A 173 -12.73 -12.98 24.25
N ASP A 174 -13.75 -12.44 24.92
CA ASP A 174 -14.94 -11.97 24.24
C ASP A 174 -14.49 -10.86 23.30
N PHE A 175 -14.27 -11.22 22.05
CA PHE A 175 -14.13 -10.24 21.00
C PHE A 175 -15.40 -9.41 21.08
N LYS A 176 -15.28 -8.12 21.42
CA LYS A 176 -16.33 -7.15 21.13
C LYS A 176 -16.59 -7.27 19.64
N CYS A 177 -17.60 -8.04 19.26
CA CYS A 177 -18.16 -7.98 17.93
C CYS A 177 -18.57 -6.52 17.77
N TYR A 178 -17.80 -5.76 16.98
CA TYR A 178 -18.17 -4.43 16.55
C TYR A 178 -19.40 -4.58 15.64
N ARG A 179 -20.55 -4.93 16.21
CA ARG A 179 -21.84 -4.63 15.59
C ARG A 179 -21.84 -3.13 15.40
N ARG A 180 -22.23 -2.67 14.21
CA ARG A 180 -22.35 -1.23 13.97
C ARG A 180 -23.33 -0.69 14.99
N MET A 181 -22.95 0.33 15.74
CA MET A 181 -23.85 0.97 16.72
C MET A 181 -25.19 1.37 16.08
N SER A 182 -25.19 1.70 14.78
CA SER A 182 -26.39 1.98 13.99
C SER A 182 -27.42 0.86 13.86
N GLN A 183 -27.07 -0.38 14.22
CA GLN A 183 -27.96 -1.54 14.21
C GLN A 183 -28.55 -1.84 15.58
N GLU A 184 -28.11 -1.14 16.64
CA GLU A 184 -28.65 -1.33 17.97
C GLU A 184 -29.95 -0.52 18.13
N THR A 185 -30.98 -1.15 18.70
CA THR A 185 -32.32 -0.58 18.86
C THR A 185 -32.31 0.76 19.61
N TRP A 186 -31.40 0.91 20.58
CA TRP A 186 -31.25 2.14 21.37
C TRP A 186 -30.52 3.28 20.63
N TYR A 187 -29.83 3.01 19.52
CA TYR A 187 -29.09 4.04 18.74
C TYR A 187 -30.03 4.92 17.92
N ARG A 188 -31.24 4.44 17.62
CA ARG A 188 -32.28 5.17 16.86
C ARG A 188 -33.43 5.71 17.72
N ASN A 189 -33.33 5.70 19.05
CA ASN A 189 -34.37 6.30 19.87
C ASN A 189 -34.33 7.84 19.74
N PRO A 190 -35.34 8.48 19.12
CA PRO A 190 -35.36 9.93 18.95
C PRO A 190 -35.49 10.67 20.30
N GLU A 191 -35.98 9.98 21.33
CA GLU A 191 -36.09 10.50 22.70
C GLU A 191 -34.74 10.54 23.44
N LYS A 192 -33.79 9.69 23.05
CA LYS A 192 -32.51 9.52 23.76
C LYS A 192 -31.43 10.41 23.14
N VAL A 193 -31.59 11.71 23.36
CA VAL A 193 -30.60 12.72 22.94
C VAL A 193 -29.36 12.62 23.83
N ALA A 194 -28.16 12.71 23.23
CA ALA A 194 -26.91 12.71 24.00
C ALA A 194 -26.91 13.88 25.00
N PRO A 195 -26.49 13.69 26.27
CA PRO A 195 -26.59 14.72 27.31
C PRO A 195 -25.82 16.01 26.97
N ASN A 196 -24.78 15.92 26.12
CA ASN A 196 -24.03 17.08 25.63
C ASN A 196 -24.76 17.86 24.52
N ALA A 197 -25.65 17.21 23.78
CA ALA A 197 -26.46 17.90 22.78
C ALA A 197 -27.52 18.80 23.44
N LEU A 198 -28.00 18.45 24.65
CA LEU A 198 -28.87 19.31 25.46
C LEU A 198 -28.16 20.58 25.96
N LYS A 199 -26.83 20.54 26.05
CA LYS A 199 -25.99 21.67 26.48
C LYS A 199 -25.47 22.50 25.32
N TYR A 200 -25.83 22.16 24.08
CA TYR A 200 -25.30 22.83 22.91
C TYR A 200 -25.85 24.26 22.80
N VAL A 201 -24.95 25.24 22.84
CA VAL A 201 -25.28 26.65 22.60
C VAL A 201 -25.09 26.95 21.11
N ILE A 202 -26.14 27.48 20.47
CA ILE A 202 -26.13 27.80 19.05
C ILE A 202 -25.08 28.87 18.75
N SER A 203 -24.14 28.55 17.86
CA SER A 203 -23.13 29.51 17.39
C SER A 203 -23.76 30.67 16.60
N ASP A 204 -23.14 31.85 16.66
CA ASP A 204 -23.66 33.06 16.00
C ASP A 204 -23.75 32.93 14.48
N ARG A 205 -22.89 32.12 13.87
CA ARG A 205 -22.96 31.79 12.44
C ARG A 205 -24.27 31.07 12.09
N ILE A 206 -24.71 30.14 12.93
CA ILE A 206 -25.97 29.41 12.71
C ILE A 206 -27.15 30.36 12.89
N LYS A 207 -27.11 31.26 13.89
CA LYS A 207 -28.14 32.30 14.05
C LYS A 207 -28.28 33.15 12.78
N LYS A 208 -27.16 33.57 12.19
CA LYS A 208 -27.12 34.35 10.94
C LYS A 208 -27.61 33.58 9.71
N LEU A 209 -27.48 32.25 9.71
CA LEU A 209 -28.00 31.41 8.62
C LEU A 209 -29.49 31.11 8.79
N ALA A 210 -29.97 31.07 10.03
CA ALA A 210 -31.36 30.82 10.37
C ALA A 210 -32.25 32.07 10.18
N THR A 211 -31.68 33.27 10.08
CA THR A 211 -32.46 34.46 9.73
C THR A 211 -33.03 34.30 8.31
N PRO A 212 -34.36 34.37 8.14
CA PRO A 212 -34.97 34.26 6.82
C PRO A 212 -34.43 35.38 5.93
N ARG A 213 -34.06 35.03 4.70
CA ARG A 213 -33.71 36.04 3.70
C ARG A 213 -35.00 36.76 3.30
N ALA A 214 -35.02 38.08 3.40
CA ALA A 214 -36.12 38.88 2.87
C ALA A 214 -36.25 38.57 1.38
N ILE A 215 -37.40 38.04 0.99
CA ILE A 215 -37.78 37.88 -0.40
C ILE A 215 -38.21 39.28 -0.85
N PRO A 216 -37.54 39.90 -1.85
CA PRO A 216 -38.01 41.19 -2.36
C PRO A 216 -39.42 40.98 -2.94
N HIS A 217 -40.39 41.74 -2.42
CA HIS A 217 -41.65 41.93 -3.11
C HIS A 217 -41.43 43.06 -4.12
N ASP A 218 -41.58 42.74 -5.40
CA ASP A 218 -41.63 43.74 -6.47
C ASP A 218 -42.98 44.47 -6.39
N ASP A 219 -42.94 45.78 -6.19
CA ASP A 219 -44.09 46.69 -6.36
C ASP A 219 -44.29 47.02 -7.86
#